data_AF-A0A0S7ZQV0-F1
#
_entry.id   AF-A0A0S7ZQV0-F1
#
_cell.length_a   1.000
_cell.length_b   1.000
_cell.length_c   1.000
_cell.angle_alpha   90.00
_cell.angle_beta   90.00
_cell.angle_gamma   90.00
#
_symmetry.space_group_name_H-M   'P 1'
#
loop_
_entity.id
_entity.type
_entity.pdbx_description
1 polymer ?
#
loop_
_entity_poly.entity_id
_entity_poly.type
_entity_poly.pdbx_seq_one_letter_code
_entity_poly.pdbx_strand_id
1 'polypeptide(L)'
;MSDPGICRATRTFTDRAEALGHFFQRAGEAPRFFAYDEEMGCPLHNALATLEWTLAVGILSDDDLIHAARMSGEAAAAMVERRRDGRRIFVYMGPRMDAPPADPYEGSLLYDEPGVRAFEFAQRVHALAHFLRATQGVGGVISMLSRRAPELKHVRRWLNVLFQPPAPNVSNLLLAGWFATSGGGVLFIPGSAGAPFIYDEAATQT
;
A
#
# COMPACT_ATOMS: atom_id res chain seq x y z
N MET A 1 -4.73 23.32 6.37
CA MET A 1 -3.64 23.91 7.15
C MET A 1 -2.41 23.03 6.94
N SER A 2 -1.43 23.52 6.18
CA SER A 2 -0.11 22.90 6.07
C SER A 2 0.57 22.97 7.44
N ASP A 3 0.93 21.81 7.99
CA ASP A 3 1.69 21.72 9.24
C ASP A 3 3.09 22.34 8.99
N PRO A 4 3.47 23.44 9.68
CA PRO A 4 4.63 24.26 9.33
C PRO A 4 6.00 23.57 9.44
N GLY A 5 6.04 22.30 9.84
CA GLY A 5 7.26 21.49 9.94
C GLY A 5 7.40 20.37 8.91
N ILE A 6 6.61 20.31 7.83
CA ILE A 6 6.74 19.25 6.81
C ILE A 6 7.40 19.78 5.54
N CYS A 7 8.53 19.17 5.14
CA CYS A 7 9.20 19.45 3.87
C CYS A 7 8.76 18.44 2.80
N ARG A 8 8.42 18.91 1.60
CA ARG A 8 8.15 18.08 0.41
C ARG A 8 9.23 18.29 -0.63
N ALA A 9 9.70 17.21 -1.24
CA ALA A 9 10.66 17.27 -2.34
C ALA A 9 10.25 16.32 -3.48
N THR A 10 10.46 16.77 -4.71
CA THR A 10 10.21 16.01 -5.93
C THR A 10 11.51 15.85 -6.70
N ARG A 11 11.77 14.66 -7.24
CA ARG A 11 12.92 14.36 -8.10
C ARG A 11 12.49 13.55 -9.31
N THR A 12 13.16 13.76 -10.43
CA THR A 12 12.88 13.06 -11.69
C THR A 12 14.10 12.28 -12.15
N PHE A 13 13.89 11.11 -12.72
CA PHE A 13 14.95 10.24 -13.22
C PHE A 13 14.59 9.73 -14.61
N THR A 14 15.55 9.72 -15.54
CA THR A 14 15.36 9.12 -16.87
C THR A 14 15.67 7.63 -16.88
N ASP A 15 16.48 7.17 -15.93
CA ASP A 15 16.87 5.78 -15.75
C ASP A 15 16.18 5.14 -14.54
N ARG A 16 15.75 3.89 -14.72
CA ARG A 16 15.03 3.13 -13.70
C ARG A 16 15.93 2.74 -12.53
N ALA A 17 17.16 2.30 -12.80
CA ALA A 17 18.08 1.85 -11.76
C ALA A 17 18.51 3.02 -10.87
N GLU A 18 18.73 4.20 -11.46
CA GLU A 18 18.98 5.44 -10.69
C GLU A 18 17.79 5.80 -9.80
N ALA A 19 16.56 5.73 -10.33
CA ALA A 19 15.35 6.03 -9.56
C ALA A 19 15.17 5.08 -8.37
N LEU A 20 15.36 3.78 -8.59
CA LEU A 20 15.29 2.76 -7.53
C LEU A 20 16.45 2.89 -6.54
N GLY A 21 17.67 3.16 -7.02
CA GLY A 21 18.83 3.41 -6.17
C GLY A 21 18.60 4.58 -5.23
N HIS A 22 18.07 5.69 -5.76
CA HIS A 22 17.66 6.83 -4.95
C HIS A 22 16.56 6.44 -3.94
N PHE A 23 15.51 5.75 -4.39
CA PHE A 23 14.44 5.28 -3.52
C PHE A 23 14.97 4.46 -2.34
N PHE A 24 15.83 3.47 -2.58
CA PHE A 24 16.40 2.63 -1.52
C PHE A 24 17.30 3.43 -0.57
N GLN A 25 18.07 4.36 -1.09
CA GLN A 25 18.90 5.26 -0.28
C GLN A 25 18.05 6.10 0.68
N ARG A 26 16.93 6.65 0.20
CA ARG A 26 16.02 7.46 1.02
C ARG A 26 15.19 6.63 1.98
N ALA A 27 14.74 5.44 1.55
CA ALA A 27 13.98 4.53 2.40
C ALA A 27 14.81 3.99 3.57
N GLY A 28 16.11 3.76 3.39
CA GLY A 28 16.98 3.24 4.47
C GLY A 28 16.47 1.90 5.01
N GLU A 29 16.07 1.86 6.29
CA GLU A 29 15.40 0.69 6.91
C GLU A 29 13.86 0.80 6.98
N ALA A 30 13.27 1.87 6.44
CA ALA A 30 11.85 2.13 6.54
C ALA A 30 11.00 0.98 5.94
N PRO A 31 9.85 0.67 6.54
CA PRO A 31 8.86 -0.22 5.93
C PRO A 31 8.48 0.25 4.53
N ARG A 32 8.33 -0.69 3.60
CA ARG A 32 8.08 -0.35 2.19
C ARG A 32 7.19 -1.34 1.46
N PHE A 33 6.68 -0.87 0.33
CA PHE A 33 5.91 -1.57 -0.68
C PHE A 33 6.59 -1.51 -2.02
N PHE A 34 6.36 -2.54 -2.82
CA PHE A 34 6.64 -2.59 -4.25
C PHE A 34 5.40 -3.05 -4.99
N ALA A 35 5.18 -2.50 -6.18
CA ALA A 35 4.22 -3.05 -7.13
C ALA A 35 4.58 -4.51 -7.42
N TYR A 36 3.59 -5.40 -7.39
CA TYR A 36 3.78 -6.81 -7.73
C TYR A 36 4.10 -6.97 -9.21
N ASP A 37 3.37 -6.22 -10.05
CA ASP A 37 3.69 -6.01 -11.45
C ASP A 37 4.35 -4.63 -11.59
N GLU A 38 5.66 -4.61 -11.79
CA GLU A 38 6.45 -3.38 -11.87
C GLU A 38 6.27 -2.65 -13.21
N GLU A 39 5.81 -3.32 -14.26
CA GLU A 39 5.55 -2.71 -15.57
C GLU A 39 4.22 -1.96 -15.56
N MET A 40 3.21 -2.53 -14.90
CA MET A 40 1.89 -1.93 -14.78
C MET A 40 1.78 -0.96 -13.60
N GLY A 41 2.56 -1.19 -12.55
CA GLY A 41 2.51 -0.41 -11.31
C GLY A 41 1.17 -0.55 -10.57
N CYS A 42 0.98 0.29 -9.56
CA CYS A 42 -0.21 0.30 -8.72
C CYS A 42 -0.94 1.66 -8.83
N PRO A 43 -2.17 1.71 -9.39
CA PRO A 43 -2.93 2.95 -9.51
C PRO A 43 -3.26 3.55 -8.13
N LEU A 44 -2.71 4.72 -7.79
CA LEU A 44 -2.75 5.24 -6.42
C LEU A 44 -3.99 6.11 -6.14
N HIS A 45 -4.61 6.73 -7.15
CA HIS A 45 -5.79 7.60 -6.93
C HIS A 45 -6.97 6.86 -6.29
N ASN A 46 -7.04 5.54 -6.50
CA ASN A 46 -8.07 4.66 -5.97
C ASN A 46 -7.64 3.96 -4.66
N ALA A 47 -6.36 4.05 -4.28
CA ALA A 47 -5.77 3.45 -3.09
C ALA A 47 -6.36 3.96 -1.79
N LEU A 48 -6.46 5.28 -1.73
CA LEU A 48 -6.85 6.01 -0.54
C LEU A 48 -8.31 5.73 -0.22
N ALA A 49 -9.18 5.75 -1.24
CA ALA A 49 -10.61 5.49 -1.09
C ALA A 49 -10.90 4.16 -0.38
N THR A 50 -10.15 3.10 -0.66
CA THR A 50 -10.37 1.78 -0.05
C THR A 50 -9.87 1.71 1.38
N LEU A 51 -8.65 2.19 1.64
CA LEU A 51 -8.09 2.20 2.99
C LEU A 51 -8.90 3.14 3.90
N GLU A 52 -9.39 4.25 3.35
CA GLU A 52 -10.26 5.19 4.06
C GLU A 52 -11.65 4.60 4.31
N TRP A 53 -12.26 3.97 3.31
CA TRP A 53 -13.58 3.34 3.47
C TRP A 53 -13.54 2.20 4.50
N THR A 54 -12.57 1.29 4.39
CA THR A 54 -12.42 0.15 5.31
C THR A 54 -12.10 0.58 6.75
N LEU A 55 -11.41 1.70 6.94
CA LEU A 55 -11.24 2.32 8.25
C LEU A 55 -12.54 2.99 8.74
N ALA A 56 -13.27 3.68 7.87
CA ALA A 56 -14.54 4.32 8.22
C ALA A 56 -15.62 3.32 8.67
N VAL A 57 -15.63 2.12 8.09
CA VAL A 57 -16.52 1.02 8.52
C VAL A 57 -15.93 0.18 9.67
N GLY A 58 -14.79 0.57 10.23
CA GLY A 58 -14.17 -0.06 11.40
C GLY A 58 -13.51 -1.42 11.15
N ILE A 59 -13.31 -1.80 9.89
CA ILE A 59 -12.70 -3.09 9.53
C ILE A 59 -11.18 -3.01 9.72
N LEU A 60 -10.55 -1.92 9.25
CA LEU A 60 -9.13 -1.65 9.46
C LEU A 60 -8.86 -0.82 10.72
N SER A 61 -7.71 -1.08 11.35
CA SER A 61 -7.17 -0.32 12.47
C SER A 61 -5.92 0.45 12.04
N ASP A 62 -5.70 1.64 12.61
CA ASP A 62 -4.53 2.48 12.33
C ASP A 62 -3.19 1.75 12.60
N ASP A 63 -3.18 0.78 13.51
CA ASP A 63 -2.00 -0.02 13.88
C ASP A 63 -1.82 -1.30 13.05
N ASP A 64 -2.72 -1.57 12.10
CA ASP A 64 -2.58 -2.72 11.21
C ASP A 64 -1.34 -2.58 10.32
N LEU A 65 -0.59 -3.68 10.18
CA LEU A 65 0.57 -3.74 9.29
C LEU A 65 0.11 -4.25 7.93
N ILE A 66 0.20 -3.41 6.90
CA ILE A 66 -0.27 -3.77 5.55
C ILE A 66 0.81 -4.62 4.87
N HIS A 67 0.48 -5.87 4.56
CA HIS A 67 1.37 -6.79 3.85
C HIS A 67 1.15 -6.81 2.35
N ALA A 68 -0.10 -6.58 1.91
CA ALA A 68 -0.41 -6.36 0.51
C ALA A 68 -1.64 -5.47 0.37
N ALA A 69 -1.73 -4.73 -0.71
CA ALA A 69 -2.90 -3.93 -1.02
C ALA A 69 -3.08 -3.81 -2.53
N ARG A 70 -4.31 -3.93 -3.01
CA ARG A 70 -4.72 -3.54 -4.35
C ARG A 70 -5.57 -2.30 -4.22
N MET A 71 -5.12 -1.26 -4.89
CA MET A 71 -5.52 0.11 -4.62
C MET A 71 -6.48 0.64 -5.70
N SER A 72 -7.50 -0.14 -6.11
CA SER A 72 -8.33 0.15 -7.29
C SER A 72 -9.83 0.13 -6.96
N GLY A 73 -10.52 1.27 -7.03
CA GLY A 73 -11.86 1.59 -6.50
C GLY A 73 -12.69 0.41 -6.01
N GLU A 74 -13.58 -0.10 -6.87
CA GLU A 74 -14.49 -1.22 -6.55
C GLU A 74 -13.79 -2.58 -6.46
N ALA A 75 -12.58 -2.70 -7.00
CA ALA A 75 -11.79 -3.93 -7.06
C ALA A 75 -10.72 -4.01 -5.94
N ALA A 76 -10.86 -3.16 -4.92
CA ALA A 76 -9.79 -2.92 -3.99
C ALA A 76 -9.76 -3.94 -2.86
N ALA A 77 -8.55 -4.33 -2.49
CA ALA A 77 -8.32 -5.38 -1.52
C ALA A 77 -7.12 -5.04 -0.64
N ALA A 78 -7.08 -5.55 0.57
CA ALA A 78 -5.97 -5.41 1.48
C ALA A 78 -5.72 -6.71 2.23
N MET A 79 -4.45 -6.98 2.51
CA MET A 79 -3.99 -8.02 3.41
C MET A 79 -3.20 -7.34 4.53
N VAL A 80 -3.66 -7.50 5.76
CA VAL A 80 -3.03 -6.89 6.94
C VAL A 80 -2.62 -7.92 7.97
N GLU A 81 -1.62 -7.60 8.79
CA GLU A 81 -1.28 -8.28 10.04
C GLU A 81 -1.79 -7.44 11.20
N ARG A 82 -2.52 -8.08 12.11
CA ARG A 82 -2.99 -7.51 13.36
C ARG A 82 -2.52 -8.38 14.52
N ARG A 83 -2.28 -7.76 15.68
CA ARG A 83 -2.08 -8.49 16.93
C ARG A 83 -3.39 -8.58 17.70
N ARG A 84 -3.79 -9.80 18.06
CA ARG A 84 -4.96 -10.10 18.90
C ARG A 84 -4.54 -11.10 19.97
N ASP A 85 -4.75 -10.77 21.24
CA ASP A 85 -4.39 -11.61 22.39
C ASP A 85 -2.94 -12.13 22.34
N GLY A 86 -2.01 -11.26 21.95
CA GLY A 86 -0.57 -11.58 21.81
C GLY A 86 -0.21 -12.43 20.58
N ARG A 87 -1.18 -12.86 19.78
CA ARG A 87 -0.97 -13.62 18.55
C ARG A 87 -1.04 -12.72 17.33
N ARG A 88 -0.28 -13.08 16.30
CA ARG A 88 -0.37 -12.47 14.97
C ARG A 88 -1.47 -13.19 14.20
N ILE A 89 -2.38 -12.41 13.63
CA ILE A 89 -3.41 -12.87 12.71
C ILE A 89 -3.28 -12.08 11.42
N PHE A 90 -3.61 -12.71 10.30
CA PHE A 90 -3.53 -12.10 8.98
C PHE A 90 -4.93 -12.03 8.40
N VAL A 91 -5.35 -10.84 7.98
CA VAL A 91 -6.70 -10.62 7.48
C VAL A 91 -6.63 -10.18 6.04
N TYR A 92 -7.28 -10.93 5.16
CA TYR A 92 -7.62 -10.48 3.82
C TYR A 92 -8.97 -9.79 3.85
N MET A 93 -9.10 -8.69 3.13
CA MET A 93 -10.37 -8.01 2.84
C MET A 93 -10.37 -7.63 1.37
N GLY A 94 -11.50 -7.79 0.70
CA GLY A 94 -11.65 -7.33 -0.68
C GLY A 94 -13.07 -7.50 -1.21
N PRO A 95 -13.28 -7.26 -2.51
CA PRO A 95 -14.60 -7.28 -3.12
C PRO A 95 -15.21 -8.66 -3.00
N ARG A 96 -16.47 -8.74 -2.57
CA ARG A 96 -17.15 -10.02 -2.37
C ARG A 96 -17.18 -10.89 -3.63
N MET A 97 -17.35 -10.26 -4.80
CA MET A 97 -17.40 -10.95 -6.10
C MET A 97 -16.06 -11.57 -6.48
N ASP A 98 -14.95 -10.94 -6.08
CA ASP A 98 -13.60 -11.34 -6.47
C ASP A 98 -12.92 -12.20 -5.40
N ALA A 99 -13.47 -12.24 -4.18
CA ALA A 99 -12.93 -13.01 -3.07
C ALA A 99 -13.20 -14.51 -3.26
N PRO A 100 -12.19 -15.34 -3.60
CA PRO A 100 -12.36 -16.78 -3.68
C PRO A 100 -12.75 -17.32 -2.30
N PRO A 101 -13.39 -18.49 -2.20
CA PRO A 101 -13.52 -19.15 -0.90
C PRO A 101 -12.13 -19.40 -0.32
N ALA A 102 -11.94 -19.11 0.97
CA ALA A 102 -10.75 -19.56 1.68
C ALA A 102 -10.84 -21.07 1.90
N ASP A 103 -9.70 -21.74 1.84
CA ASP A 103 -9.63 -23.13 2.30
C ASP A 103 -9.92 -23.16 3.81
N PRO A 104 -10.87 -23.98 4.30
CA PRO A 104 -11.24 -24.03 5.72
C PRO A 104 -10.08 -24.35 6.68
N TYR A 105 -9.02 -25.01 6.20
CA TYR A 105 -7.82 -25.30 6.99
C TYR A 105 -6.83 -24.13 6.99
N GLU A 106 -6.92 -23.23 6.02
CA GLU A 106 -6.02 -22.09 5.87
C GLU A 106 -6.60 -20.83 6.53
N GLY A 107 -7.91 -20.61 6.42
CA GLY A 107 -8.57 -19.41 6.90
C GLY A 107 -10.05 -19.58 7.22
N SER A 108 -10.57 -18.62 7.97
CA SER A 108 -11.96 -18.58 8.44
C SER A 108 -12.63 -17.29 8.01
N LEU A 109 -13.93 -17.36 7.72
CA LEU A 109 -14.71 -16.19 7.35
C LEU A 109 -14.86 -15.26 8.56
N LEU A 110 -14.41 -14.01 8.42
CA LEU A 110 -14.52 -12.99 9.46
C LEU A 110 -15.72 -12.06 9.22
N TYR A 111 -16.00 -11.74 7.96
CA TYR A 111 -17.01 -10.77 7.55
C TYR A 111 -17.53 -11.10 6.14
N ASP A 112 -18.85 -11.09 5.92
CA ASP A 112 -19.48 -11.28 4.60
C ASP A 112 -20.70 -10.38 4.46
N GLU A 113 -20.49 -9.19 3.90
CA GLU A 113 -21.51 -8.14 3.78
C GLU A 113 -21.64 -7.70 2.32
N PRO A 114 -22.65 -6.89 1.96
CA PRO A 114 -22.79 -6.40 0.60
C PRO A 114 -21.50 -5.68 0.14
N GLY A 115 -20.88 -6.20 -0.92
CA GLY A 115 -19.70 -5.61 -1.55
C GLY A 115 -18.34 -6.06 -0.99
N VAL A 116 -18.23 -6.51 0.27
CA VAL A 116 -16.93 -6.87 0.88
C VAL A 116 -16.97 -8.22 1.58
N ARG A 117 -15.87 -8.97 1.47
CA ARG A 117 -15.63 -10.20 2.21
C ARG A 117 -14.27 -10.17 2.88
N ALA A 118 -14.21 -10.65 4.12
CA ALA A 118 -12.98 -10.75 4.89
C ALA A 118 -12.74 -12.16 5.42
N PHE A 119 -11.48 -12.59 5.37
CA PHE A 119 -11.02 -13.88 5.88
C PHE A 119 -9.83 -13.69 6.81
N GLU A 120 -9.84 -14.39 7.94
CA GLU A 120 -8.73 -14.46 8.88
C GLU A 120 -7.90 -15.73 8.63
N PHE A 121 -6.58 -15.59 8.64
CA PHE A 121 -5.60 -16.66 8.45
C PHE A 121 -4.59 -16.65 9.61
N ALA A 122 -4.16 -17.85 10.02
CA ALA A 122 -3.11 -18.00 11.02
C ALA A 122 -1.70 -17.72 10.47
N GLN A 123 -1.51 -17.85 9.15
CA GLN A 123 -0.21 -17.72 8.49
C GLN A 123 -0.23 -16.65 7.40
N ARG A 124 0.84 -15.86 7.36
CA ARG A 124 1.05 -14.81 6.35
C ARG A 124 0.97 -15.34 4.93
N VAL A 125 1.57 -16.50 4.67
CA VAL A 125 1.67 -17.07 3.31
C VAL A 125 0.30 -17.44 2.76
N HIS A 126 -0.60 -17.99 3.58
CA HIS A 126 -1.96 -18.32 3.15
C HIS A 126 -2.78 -17.08 2.82
N ALA A 127 -2.72 -16.06 3.70
CA ALA A 127 -3.37 -14.78 3.45
C ALA A 127 -2.82 -14.08 2.19
N LEU A 128 -1.51 -14.14 1.94
CA LEU A 128 -0.90 -13.58 0.74
C LEU A 128 -1.29 -14.35 -0.52
N ALA A 129 -1.29 -15.68 -0.47
CA ALA A 129 -1.76 -16.51 -1.58
C ALA A 129 -3.24 -16.27 -1.87
N HIS A 130 -4.07 -16.08 -0.85
CA HIS A 130 -5.46 -15.70 -1.01
C HIS A 130 -5.60 -14.32 -1.68
N PHE A 131 -4.85 -13.32 -1.22
CA PHE A 131 -4.81 -12.00 -1.84
C PHE A 131 -4.41 -12.07 -3.32
N LEU A 132 -3.36 -12.81 -3.66
CA LEU A 132 -2.90 -12.95 -5.05
C LEU A 132 -3.92 -13.68 -5.92
N ARG A 133 -4.59 -14.71 -5.40
CA ARG A 133 -5.70 -15.39 -6.11
C ARG A 133 -6.88 -14.45 -6.35
N ALA A 134 -7.25 -13.64 -5.37
CA ALA A 134 -8.37 -12.70 -5.51
C ALA A 134 -8.07 -11.56 -6.49
N THR A 135 -6.82 -11.09 -6.50
CA THR A 135 -6.41 -9.90 -7.28
C THR A 135 -5.75 -10.23 -8.62
N GLN A 136 -5.35 -11.49 -8.82
CA GLN A 136 -4.46 -11.92 -9.90
C GLN A 136 -3.13 -11.14 -9.93
N GLY A 137 -2.75 -10.49 -8.82
CA GLY A 137 -1.57 -9.62 -8.74
C GLY A 137 -1.71 -8.25 -9.43
N VAL A 138 -2.81 -8.02 -10.15
CA VAL A 138 -3.04 -6.83 -10.98
C VAL A 138 -3.18 -5.58 -10.11
N GLY A 139 -2.27 -4.62 -10.29
CA GLY A 139 -2.30 -3.34 -9.55
C GLY A 139 -2.14 -3.51 -8.04
N GLY A 140 -1.58 -4.65 -7.61
CA GLY A 140 -1.27 -4.93 -6.22
C GLY A 140 0.11 -4.40 -5.84
N VAL A 141 0.26 -3.96 -4.60
CA VAL A 141 1.54 -3.76 -3.94
C VAL A 141 1.73 -4.78 -2.83
N ILE A 142 2.97 -5.16 -2.58
CA ILE A 142 3.34 -6.12 -1.53
C ILE A 142 4.46 -5.52 -0.69
N SER A 143 4.36 -5.70 0.63
CA SER A 143 5.44 -5.36 1.54
C SER A 143 6.54 -6.42 1.47
N MET A 144 7.72 -5.98 1.05
CA MET A 144 8.91 -6.79 0.90
C MET A 144 10.16 -5.92 1.09
N LEU A 145 11.34 -6.55 1.17
CA LEU A 145 12.64 -5.88 1.26
C LEU A 145 12.77 -4.90 2.45
N SER A 146 12.02 -5.14 3.52
CA SER A 146 12.09 -4.40 4.79
C SER A 146 11.84 -5.36 5.95
N ARG A 147 12.27 -4.96 7.17
CA ARG A 147 12.12 -5.80 8.38
C ARG A 147 10.67 -6.01 8.81
N ARG A 148 9.78 -5.09 8.45
CA ARG A 148 8.37 -5.09 8.84
C ARG A 148 7.53 -4.40 7.78
N ALA A 149 6.24 -4.74 7.74
CA ALA A 149 5.26 -4.08 6.90
C ALA A 149 4.95 -2.64 7.37
N PRO A 150 4.55 -1.73 6.47
CA PRO A 150 4.08 -0.40 6.83
C PRO A 150 2.83 -0.42 7.70
N GLU A 151 2.78 0.43 8.72
CA GLU A 151 1.57 0.68 9.52
C GLU A 151 0.59 1.56 8.74
N LEU A 152 -0.70 1.21 8.79
CA LEU A 152 -1.76 1.91 8.06
C LEU A 152 -1.78 3.41 8.36
N LYS A 153 -1.64 3.82 9.62
CA LYS A 153 -1.62 5.24 10.00
C LYS A 153 -0.49 6.03 9.33
N HIS A 154 0.67 5.42 9.11
CA HIS A 154 1.80 6.08 8.45
C HIS A 154 1.60 6.17 6.94
N VAL A 155 1.07 5.10 6.33
CA VAL A 155 0.68 5.11 4.92
C VAL A 155 -0.33 6.22 4.67
N ARG A 156 -1.42 6.26 5.45
CA ARG A 156 -2.48 7.28 5.33
C ARG A 156 -1.94 8.70 5.53
N ARG A 157 -1.16 8.92 6.59
CA ARG A 157 -0.60 10.24 6.91
C ARG A 157 0.23 10.78 5.73
N TRP A 158 1.19 10.00 5.25
CA TRP A 158 2.15 10.49 4.26
C TRP A 158 1.57 10.55 2.87
N LEU A 159 0.70 9.61 2.48
CA LEU A 159 -0.02 9.74 1.22
C LEU A 159 -0.89 11.00 1.22
N ASN A 160 -1.63 11.29 2.29
CA ASN A 160 -2.41 12.53 2.36
C ASN A 160 -1.52 13.78 2.19
N VAL A 161 -0.35 13.82 2.84
CA VAL A 161 0.62 14.91 2.68
C VAL A 161 1.18 15.02 1.25
N LEU A 162 1.54 13.89 0.63
CA LEU A 162 2.15 13.83 -0.70
C LEU A 162 1.17 14.22 -1.81
N PHE A 163 -0.12 13.95 -1.62
CA PHE A 163 -1.17 14.21 -2.62
C PHE A 163 -2.01 15.46 -2.34
N GLN A 164 -1.76 16.16 -1.23
CA GLN A 164 -2.39 17.46 -0.97
C GLN A 164 -2.03 18.50 -2.04
N PRO A 165 -2.98 19.36 -2.46
CA PRO A 165 -2.75 20.40 -3.46
C PRO A 165 -1.57 21.33 -3.15
N PRO A 166 -0.78 21.74 -4.17
CA PRO A 166 -0.86 21.27 -5.55
C PRO A 166 -0.37 19.81 -5.65
N ALA A 167 -1.23 18.95 -6.22
CA ALA A 167 -0.84 17.58 -6.50
C ALA A 167 0.21 17.62 -7.63
N PRO A 168 1.32 16.89 -7.50
CA PRO A 168 2.35 16.89 -8.52
C PRO A 168 1.75 16.30 -9.80
N ASN A 169 2.15 16.81 -10.97
CA ASN A 169 1.70 16.28 -12.27
C ASN A 169 2.46 14.97 -12.55
N VAL A 170 2.13 13.92 -11.80
CA VAL A 170 2.80 12.63 -11.79
C VAL A 170 1.92 11.56 -12.41
N SER A 171 2.57 10.52 -12.92
CA SER A 171 1.90 9.25 -13.17
C SER A 171 1.19 8.78 -11.89
N ASN A 172 -0.01 8.22 -12.04
CA ASN A 172 -0.74 7.66 -10.91
C ASN A 172 -0.30 6.22 -10.58
N LEU A 173 0.70 5.69 -11.29
CA LEU A 173 1.13 4.30 -11.20
C LEU A 173 2.34 4.19 -10.26
N LEU A 174 2.08 3.82 -9.01
CA LEU A 174 3.10 3.62 -7.98
C LEU A 174 3.93 2.39 -8.31
N LEU A 175 5.26 2.57 -8.37
CA LEU A 175 6.24 1.50 -8.42
C LEU A 175 6.63 1.03 -7.01
N ALA A 176 6.93 1.97 -6.12
CA ALA A 176 7.38 1.66 -4.76
C ALA A 176 7.05 2.79 -3.80
N GLY A 177 6.83 2.47 -2.52
CA GLY A 177 6.57 3.46 -1.47
C GLY A 177 7.17 3.04 -0.14
N TRP A 178 7.75 3.96 0.61
CA TRP A 178 8.20 3.72 1.99
C TRP A 178 7.49 4.66 2.96
N PHE A 179 7.20 4.16 4.16
CA PHE A 179 6.37 4.85 5.13
C PHE A 179 6.89 4.61 6.55
N ALA A 180 7.36 5.67 7.18
CA ALA A 180 7.89 5.66 8.54
C ALA A 180 7.20 6.72 9.40
N THR A 181 7.56 6.80 10.67
CA THR A 181 6.99 7.80 11.58
C THR A 181 7.39 9.23 11.20
N SER A 182 8.63 9.42 10.72
CA SER A 182 9.23 10.72 10.40
C SER A 182 9.06 11.16 8.94
N GLY A 183 8.66 10.25 8.04
CA GLY A 183 8.51 10.58 6.62
C GLY A 183 7.91 9.46 5.80
N GLY A 184 7.61 9.77 4.56
CA GLY A 184 7.26 8.80 3.54
C GLY A 184 7.67 9.28 2.16
N GLY A 185 7.89 8.35 1.24
CA GLY A 185 8.21 8.67 -0.13
C GLY A 185 7.70 7.62 -1.10
N VAL A 186 7.39 8.06 -2.30
CA VAL A 186 6.74 7.29 -3.36
C VAL A 186 7.50 7.47 -4.65
N LEU A 187 7.67 6.38 -5.39
CA LEU A 187 8.28 6.34 -6.72
C LEU A 187 7.21 5.88 -7.70
N PHE A 188 7.03 6.63 -8.78
CA PHE A 188 6.06 6.33 -9.84
C PHE A 188 6.75 5.86 -11.12
N ILE A 189 6.14 4.91 -11.82
CA ILE A 189 6.54 4.58 -13.19
C ILE A 189 6.12 5.69 -14.15
N PRO A 190 6.83 5.91 -15.26
CA PRO A 190 6.45 6.86 -16.31
C PRO A 190 5.02 6.61 -16.82
N GLY A 191 4.22 7.68 -16.97
CA GLY A 191 2.85 7.59 -17.49
C GLY A 191 2.79 7.40 -19.02
N SER A 192 3.90 7.61 -19.72
CA SER A 192 4.04 7.41 -21.16
C SER A 192 5.49 7.06 -21.51
N ALA A 193 5.69 6.45 -22.67
CA ALA A 193 7.03 6.12 -23.16
C ALA A 193 7.88 7.40 -23.30
N GLY A 194 9.08 7.39 -22.72
CA GLY A 194 10.00 8.52 -22.72
C GLY A 194 9.77 9.57 -21.63
N ALA A 195 8.71 9.45 -20.82
CA ALA A 195 8.54 10.27 -19.64
C ALA A 195 9.48 9.81 -18.50
N PRO A 196 9.91 10.69 -17.59
CA PRO A 196 10.79 10.31 -16.49
C PRO A 196 10.02 9.55 -15.39
N PHE A 197 10.75 8.75 -14.62
CA PHE A 197 10.32 8.32 -13.30
C PHE A 197 10.26 9.52 -12.36
N ILE A 198 9.28 9.54 -11.47
CA ILE A 198 9.11 10.64 -10.52
C ILE A 198 9.10 10.08 -9.10
N TYR A 199 9.92 10.68 -8.25
CA TYR A 199 10.01 10.37 -6.83
C TYR A 199 9.54 11.58 -6.03
N ASP A 200 8.57 11.38 -5.16
CA ASP A 200 8.12 12.39 -4.20
C ASP A 200 8.40 11.91 -2.78
N GLU A 201 8.93 12.79 -1.93
CA GLU A 201 9.10 12.55 -0.51
C GLU A 201 8.51 13.67 0.33
N ALA A 202 8.05 13.30 1.52
CA ALA A 202 7.63 14.22 2.56
C ALA A 202 8.21 13.75 3.89
N ALA A 203 8.79 14.67 4.65
CA ALA A 203 9.35 14.38 5.96
C ALA A 203 9.12 15.52 6.94
N THR A 204 9.06 15.18 8.23
CA THR A 204 9.15 16.19 9.29
C THR A 204 10.53 16.84 9.26
N GLN A 205 10.58 18.17 9.26
CA GLN A 205 11.79 18.93 9.51
C GLN A 205 12.30 18.56 10.90
N THR A 206 13.56 18.16 10.96
CA THR A 206 14.29 17.87 12.21
C THR A 206 15.08 19.10 12.59
#